data_AF-Q8WTD5-F1
#
_entry.id   AF-Q8WTD5-F1
#
_cell.length_a   1.000
_cell.length_b   1.000
_cell.length_c   1.000
_cell.angle_alpha   90.00
_cell.angle_beta   90.00
_cell.angle_gamma   90.00
#
_symmetry.space_group_name_H-M   'P 1'
#
loop_
_entity.id
_entity.type
_entity.pdbx_description
1 polymer ?
#
loop_
_entity_poly.entity_id
_entity_poly.type
_entity_poly.pdbx_seq_one_letter_code
_entity_poly.pdbx_strand_id
1 'polypeptide(L)' 'PQSPPAQIKDPKIYASGGGSPKDGYNVNVDVRKNVWVSQNGRHSIDATGGYSQHLGGPYGNSRPDFRGGASYTYRF' A
#
# COMPACT_ATOMS: atom_id res chain seq x y z
N PRO A 1 -27.27 1.53 20.85
CA PRO A 1 -27.06 0.90 19.52
C PRO A 1 -25.57 0.76 19.22
N GLN A 2 -25.03 -0.43 19.43
CA GLN A 2 -23.63 -0.75 19.19
C GLN A 2 -23.47 -1.14 17.73
N SER A 3 -22.79 -0.31 16.94
CA SER A 3 -22.41 -0.65 15.56
C SER A 3 -21.59 -1.95 15.58
N PRO A 4 -21.93 -2.98 14.79
CA PRO A 4 -21.03 -4.12 14.65
C PRO A 4 -19.68 -3.59 14.17
N PRO A 5 -18.55 -4.01 14.77
CA PRO A 5 -17.26 -3.48 14.40
C PRO A 5 -17.06 -3.75 12.92
N ALA A 6 -16.84 -2.70 12.13
CA ALA A 6 -16.36 -2.84 10.78
C ALA A 6 -15.18 -3.83 10.86
N GLN A 7 -15.31 -4.99 10.23
CA GLN A 7 -14.23 -5.97 10.22
C GLN A 7 -13.13 -5.35 9.36
N ILE A 8 -12.29 -4.54 10.00
CA ILE A 8 -11.09 -3.93 9.45
C ILE A 8 -10.28 -5.09 8.93
N LYS A 9 -10.35 -5.31 7.61
CA LYS A 9 -9.62 -6.40 6.98
C LYS A 9 -8.14 -6.18 7.24
N ASP A 10 -7.44 -7.26 7.54
CA ASP A 10 -6.01 -7.22 7.75
C ASP A 10 -5.33 -6.47 6.60
N PRO A 11 -4.32 -5.64 6.91
CA PRO A 11 -3.59 -4.91 5.89
C PRO A 11 -3.03 -5.91 4.87
N LYS A 12 -3.33 -5.67 3.60
CA LYS A 12 -2.69 -6.37 2.49
C LYS A 12 -1.35 -5.71 2.26
N ILE A 13 -0.28 -6.47 2.49
CA ILE A 13 1.09 -6.03 2.27
C ILE A 13 1.61 -6.77 1.04
N TYR A 14 2.13 -6.02 0.09
CA TYR A 14 2.78 -6.49 -1.12
C TYR A 14 4.24 -6.06 -1.05
N ALA A 15 5.16 -7.00 -1.07
CA ALA A 15 6.58 -6.71 -1.17
C ALA A 15 7.11 -7.37 -2.44
N SER A 16 7.80 -6.60 -3.27
CA SER A 16 8.44 -7.08 -4.48
C SER A 16 9.89 -6.60 -4.52
N GLY A 17 10.76 -7.48 -4.98
CA GLY A 17 12.19 -7.23 -5.09
C GLY A 17 12.67 -7.78 -6.42
N GLY A 18 13.31 -6.95 -7.23
CA GLY A 18 13.77 -7.35 -8.56
C GLY A 18 14.97 -6.54 -9.00
N GLY A 19 15.99 -7.21 -9.53
CA GLY A 19 17.20 -6.53 -9.98
C GLY A 19 18.35 -7.49 -10.22
N SER A 20 19.46 -6.92 -10.68
CA SER A 20 20.69 -7.66 -10.97
C SER A 20 21.88 -6.91 -10.37
N PRO A 21 22.93 -7.61 -9.92
CA PRO A 21 24.11 -6.97 -9.31
C PRO A 21 24.74 -5.86 -10.17
N LYS A 22 24.63 -5.97 -11.49
CA LYS A 22 25.12 -5.02 -12.49
C LYS A 22 24.24 -3.78 -12.68
N ASP A 23 22.92 -3.92 -12.51
CA ASP A 23 21.94 -2.85 -12.81
C ASP A 23 21.33 -2.25 -11.53
N GLY A 24 21.55 -2.89 -10.39
CA GLY A 24 20.98 -2.56 -9.09
C GLY A 24 19.73 -3.37 -8.75
N TYR A 25 19.25 -3.19 -7.52
CA TYR A 25 18.11 -3.86 -6.91
C TYR A 25 16.97 -2.88 -6.71
N ASN A 26 15.79 -3.21 -7.21
CA ASN A 26 14.56 -2.50 -6.90
C ASN A 26 13.85 -3.21 -5.77
N VAL A 27 13.52 -2.46 -4.72
CA VAL A 27 12.68 -2.90 -3.62
C VAL A 27 11.43 -2.06 -3.66
N ASN A 28 10.27 -2.70 -3.61
CA ASN A 28 8.98 -2.04 -3.56
C ASN A 28 8.11 -2.73 -2.50
N VAL A 29 7.47 -1.92 -1.67
CA VAL A 29 6.60 -2.34 -0.57
C VAL A 29 5.35 -1.49 -0.62
N ASP A 30 4.21 -2.11 -0.85
CA ASP A 30 2.90 -1.46 -0.85
C ASP A 30 2.02 -2.06 0.24
N VAL A 31 1.44 -1.20 1.07
CA VAL A 31 0.46 -1.56 2.09
C VAL A 31 -0.89 -0.97 1.73
N ARG A 32 -1.94 -1.79 1.81
CA ARG A 32 -3.32 -1.35 1.70
C ARG A 32 -4.11 -1.87 2.88
N LYS A 33 -4.76 -0.97 3.61
CA LYS A 33 -5.62 -1.33 4.74
C LYS A 33 -6.97 -0.68 4.60
N ASN A 34 -8.03 -1.46 4.80
CA ASN A 34 -9.35 -0.87 4.95
C ASN A 34 -9.43 -0.23 6.34
N VAL A 35 -9.62 1.09 6.40
CA VAL A 35 -9.62 1.83 7.68
C VAL A 35 -11.02 2.09 8.21
N TRP A 36 -12.02 2.05 7.33
CA TRP A 36 -13.39 2.30 7.69
C TRP A 36 -14.38 1.67 6.71
N VAL A 37 -15.49 1.18 7.26
CA VAL A 37 -16.66 0.75 6.50
C VAL A 37 -17.89 1.31 7.20
N SER A 38 -18.85 1.81 6.44
CA SER A 38 -20.15 2.23 6.96
C SER A 38 -20.96 1.03 7.45
N GLN A 39 -21.89 1.28 8.38
CA GLN A 39 -22.77 0.26 8.98
C GLN A 39 -23.63 -0.49 7.95
N ASN A 40 -23.95 0.16 6.83
CA ASN A 40 -24.73 -0.43 5.74
C ASN A 40 -23.85 -1.12 4.68
N GLY A 41 -22.52 -1.15 4.85
CA GLY A 41 -21.57 -1.74 3.89
C GLY A 41 -21.46 -1.00 2.55
N ARG A 42 -22.20 0.10 2.35
CA ARG A 42 -22.22 0.84 1.09
C ARG A 42 -21.04 1.77 0.90
N HIS A 43 -20.39 2.15 1.98
CA HIS A 43 -19.24 3.05 1.95
C HIS A 43 -18.05 2.35 2.58
N SER A 44 -16.89 2.40 1.92
CA SER A 44 -15.64 1.93 2.50
C SER A 44 -14.49 2.86 2.14
N ILE A 45 -13.60 3.09 3.09
CA ILE A 45 -12.37 3.85 2.91
C ILE A 45 -11.19 2.89 3.08
N ASP A 46 -10.35 2.85 2.06
CA ASP A 46 -9.07 2.16 2.08
C ASP A 46 -7.95 3.19 2.16
N ALA A 47 -7.01 2.99 3.07
CA ALA A 47 -5.74 3.72 3.09
C ALA A 47 -4.67 2.89 2.39
N THR A 48 -3.86 3.54 1.57
CA THR A 48 -2.73 2.95 0.87
C THR A 48 -1.45 3.70 1.20
N GLY A 49 -0.37 2.97 1.41
CA GLY A 49 0.98 3.49 1.52
C GLY A 49 1.91 2.66 0.65
N GLY A 50 2.92 3.28 0.08
CA GLY A 50 3.89 2.63 -0.79
C GLY A 50 5.28 3.19 -0.52
N TYR A 51 6.27 2.31 -0.60
CA TYR A 51 7.68 2.64 -0.53
C TYR A 51 8.39 1.91 -1.66
N SER A 52 9.17 2.64 -2.45
CA SER A 52 10.00 2.04 -3.49
C SER A 52 11.40 2.63 -3.43
N GLN A 53 12.41 1.80 -3.60
CA GLN A 53 13.80 2.25 -3.63
C GLN A 53 14.61 1.39 -4.59
N HIS A 54 15.44 2.06 -5.39
CA HIS A 54 16.46 1.39 -6.19
C HIS A 54 17.81 1.54 -5.48
N LEU A 55 18.42 0.41 -5.14
CA LEU A 55 19.70 0.27 -4.46
C LEU A 55 20.75 -0.26 -5.44
N GLY A 56 21.82 0.50 -5.69
CA GLY A 56 22.93 0.10 -6.56
C GLY A 56 22.69 0.30 -8.06
N GLY A 57 23.65 -0.17 -8.87
CA GLY A 57 23.75 0.13 -10.30
C GLY A 57 24.86 1.15 -10.61
N PRO A 58 25.26 1.32 -11.88
CA PRO A 58 26.38 2.18 -12.26
C PRO A 58 26.18 3.67 -11.93
N TYR A 59 24.93 4.08 -11.65
CA TYR A 59 24.56 5.46 -11.28
C TYR A 59 24.32 5.64 -9.77
N GLY A 60 24.57 4.61 -8.94
CA GLY A 60 24.39 4.66 -7.49
C GLY A 60 22.94 4.43 -7.03
N ASN A 61 22.68 4.68 -5.73
CA ASN A 61 21.33 4.53 -5.17
C ASN A 61 20.38 5.60 -5.72
N SER A 62 19.22 5.20 -6.23
CA SER A 62 18.17 6.16 -6.54
C SER A 62 17.50 6.65 -5.27
N ARG A 63 16.88 7.84 -5.37
CA ARG A 63 16.09 8.39 -4.28
C ARG A 63 14.91 7.47 -3.94
N PRO A 64 14.61 7.29 -2.64
CA PRO A 64 13.42 6.57 -2.23
C PRO A 64 12.16 7.33 -2.69
N ASP A 65 11.18 6.58 -3.16
CA ASP A 65 9.86 7.03 -3.57
C ASP A 65 8.84 6.60 -2.52
N PHE A 66 8.12 7.57 -1.98
CA PHE A 66 7.08 7.35 -0.98
C PHE A 66 5.73 7.70 -1.61
N ARG A 67 4.78 6.78 -1.49
CA ARG A 67 3.41 6.94 -1.99
C ARG A 67 2.45 6.84 -0.82
N GLY A 68 1.46 7.71 -0.82
CA GLY A 68 0.38 7.70 0.16
C GLY A 68 -0.92 8.05 -0.54
N GLY A 69 -1.99 7.36 -0.17
CA GLY A 69 -3.28 7.55 -0.80
C GLY A 69 -4.42 7.05 0.07
N ALA A 70 -5.62 7.51 -0.24
CA ALA A 70 -6.84 6.97 0.29
C ALA A 70 -7.83 6.78 -0.85
N SER A 71 -8.50 5.64 -0.86
CA SER A 71 -9.52 5.29 -1.84
C SER A 71 -10.86 5.18 -1.15
N TYR A 72 -11.85 5.92 -1.64
CA TYR A 72 -13.23 5.81 -1.21
C TYR A 72 -14.00 4.97 -2.23
N THR A 73 -14.72 3.97 -1.74
CA THR A 73 -15.57 3.10 -2.57
C THR A 73 -17.01 3.21 -2.12
N TYR A 74 -17.91 3.42 -3.08
CA TYR A 74 -19.35 3.35 -2.88
C TYR A 74 -19.92 2.13 -3.61
N ARG A 75 -20.71 1.32 -2.91
CA ARG A 75 -21.43 0.15 -3.44
C ARG A 75 -22.93 0.41 -3.31
N PHE A 76 -23.63 0.38 -4.44
CA PHE A 76 -25.08 0.56 -4.55
C PHE A 76 -25.83 -0.72 -4.19
#